data_AF-A0A2W4NRS9-F1
#
_entry.id   AF-A0A2W4NRS9-F1
#
_cell.length_a   1.000
_cell.length_b   1.000
_cell.length_c   1.000
_cell.angle_alpha   90.00
_cell.angle_beta   90.00
_cell.angle_gamma   90.00
#
_symmetry.space_group_name_H-M   'P 1'
#
loop_
_entity.id
_entity.type
_entity.pdbx_description
1 polymer ?
#
loop_
_entity_poly.entity_id
_entity_poly.type
_entity_poly.pdbx_seq_one_letter_code
_entity_poly.pdbx_strand_id
1 'polypeptide(L)'
;MSELKEAKTKYSQARVKEILADFRLAVESREASLLGRKEVFMGKAKFGIFGDGKEVAQLAMAKVFRKGDWRAGYYRDQTFAFAIGDMTVQQYFAQLYAHTDVNADPA
;
A
#
# COMPACT_ATOMS: atom_id res chain seq x y z
N MET A 1 37.09 15.85 0.03
CA MET A 1 35.90 15.38 0.77
C MET A 1 35.10 16.63 1.13
N SER A 2 34.19 17.05 0.25
CA SER A 2 33.39 18.25 0.45
C SER A 2 32.43 18.04 1.62
N GLU A 3 32.47 18.94 2.60
CA GLU A 3 31.48 19.03 3.67
C GLU A 3 30.08 19.14 3.05
N LEU A 4 29.28 18.09 3.21
CA LEU A 4 27.86 18.14 2.91
C LEU A 4 27.23 19.10 3.92
N LYS A 5 26.91 20.32 3.48
CA LYS A 5 26.14 21.28 4.26
C LYS A 5 24.82 20.63 4.68
N GLU A 6 24.62 20.50 6.00
CA GLU A 6 23.33 20.09 6.56
C GLU A 6 22.24 21.04 6.06
N ALA A 7 21.34 20.50 5.24
CA ALA A 7 20.18 21.25 4.78
C ALA A 7 19.25 21.49 5.98
N LYS A 8 19.10 22.76 6.39
CA LYS A 8 18.10 23.16 7.39
C LYS A 8 16.73 22.67 6.94
N THR A 9 16.23 21.62 7.58
CA THR A 9 14.98 20.98 7.17
C THR A 9 13.81 21.80 7.72
N LYS A 10 12.86 22.20 6.86
CA LYS A 10 11.65 22.95 7.23
C LYS A 10 10.69 22.14 8.15
N TYR A 11 10.89 20.83 8.24
CA TYR A 11 10.02 19.88 8.94
C TYR A 11 10.70 19.29 10.19
N SER A 12 9.91 18.97 11.21
CA SER A 12 10.40 18.24 12.39
C SER A 12 10.86 16.83 12.02
N GLN A 13 11.79 16.26 12.80
CA GLN A 13 12.28 14.90 12.56
C GLN A 13 11.15 13.85 12.59
N ALA A 14 10.16 14.04 13.47
CA ALA A 14 8.97 13.19 13.49
C ALA A 14 8.17 13.27 12.18
N ARG A 15 7.99 14.50 11.64
CA ARG A 15 7.28 14.70 10.37
C ARG A 15 8.06 14.13 9.18
N VAL A 16 9.38 14.26 9.16
CA VAL A 16 10.23 13.64 8.14
C VAL A 16 10.10 12.12 8.17
N LYS A 17 10.14 11.51 9.36
CA LYS A 17 9.96 10.06 9.53
C LYS A 17 8.59 9.59 9.02
N GLU A 18 7.53 10.34 9.32
CA GLU A 18 6.18 10.06 8.82
C GLU A 18 6.13 10.12 7.28
N ILE A 19 6.66 11.20 6.68
CA ILE A 19 6.68 11.37 5.22
C ILE A 19 7.44 10.23 4.53
N LEU A 20 8.58 9.80 5.09
CA LEU A 20 9.36 8.70 4.54
C LEU A 20 8.63 7.35 4.66
N ALA A 21 7.89 7.13 5.75
CA ALA A 21 7.07 5.95 5.92
C ALA A 21 5.91 5.90 4.91
N ASP A 22 5.20 7.02 4.73
CA ASP A 22 4.14 7.15 3.72
C ASP A 22 4.68 6.93 2.30
N PHE A 23 5.83 7.52 1.98
CA PHE A 23 6.48 7.36 0.69
C PHE A 23 6.84 5.89 0.44
N ARG A 24 7.43 5.22 1.43
CA ARG A 24 7.75 3.79 1.34
C ARG A 24 6.50 2.96 1.08
N LEU A 25 5.43 3.19 1.83
CA LEU A 25 4.18 2.46 1.67
C LEU A 25 3.51 2.72 0.31
N ALA A 26 3.57 3.96 -0.20
CA ALA A 26 3.09 4.30 -1.53
C ALA A 26 3.85 3.52 -2.62
N VAL A 27 5.18 3.47 -2.52
CA VAL A 27 6.02 2.74 -3.47
C VAL A 27 5.77 1.24 -3.38
N GLU A 28 5.72 0.67 -2.16
CA GLU A 28 5.40 -0.75 -1.97
C GLU A 28 4.04 -1.12 -2.58
N SER A 29 3.01 -0.28 -2.37
CA SER A 29 1.70 -0.46 -2.99
C SER A 29 1.71 -0.35 -4.51
N ARG A 30 2.53 0.57 -5.07
CA ARG A 30 2.72 0.70 -6.52
C ARG A 30 3.38 -0.54 -7.10
N GLU A 31 4.45 -1.01 -6.48
CA GLU A 31 5.18 -2.20 -6.94
C GLU A 31 4.32 -3.46 -6.85
N ALA A 32 3.53 -3.62 -5.78
CA ALA A 32 2.55 -4.72 -5.67
C ALA A 32 1.53 -4.69 -6.84
N SER A 33 1.09 -3.50 -7.24
CA SER A 33 0.17 -3.32 -8.37
C SER A 33 0.80 -3.72 -9.71
N LEU A 34 2.06 -3.32 -9.94
CA LEU A 34 2.81 -3.67 -11.14
C LEU A 34 3.09 -5.17 -11.23
N LEU A 35 3.50 -5.77 -10.10
CA LEU A 35 3.75 -7.21 -10.03
C LEU A 35 2.46 -8.00 -10.22
N GLY A 36 1.36 -7.63 -9.55
CA GLY A 36 0.07 -8.29 -9.72
C GLY A 36 -0.41 -8.26 -11.17
N ARG A 37 -0.25 -7.12 -11.86
CA ARG A 37 -0.57 -7.01 -13.30
C ARG A 37 0.25 -8.00 -14.13
N LYS A 38 1.54 -8.13 -13.83
CA LYS A 38 2.43 -9.08 -14.52
C LYS A 38 2.00 -10.53 -14.26
N GLU A 39 1.65 -10.86 -13.04
CA GLU A 39 1.24 -12.23 -12.65
C GLU A 39 -0.09 -12.64 -13.31
N VAL A 40 -1.05 -11.72 -13.41
CA VAL A 40 -2.29 -11.93 -14.18
C VAL A 40 -1.97 -12.07 -15.67
N PHE A 41 -1.13 -11.19 -16.23
CA PHE A 41 -0.75 -11.24 -17.65
C PHE A 41 -0.03 -12.53 -18.04
N MET A 42 0.80 -13.09 -17.15
CA MET A 42 1.48 -14.37 -17.35
C MET A 42 0.58 -15.59 -17.09
N GLY A 43 -0.70 -15.39 -16.76
CA GLY A 43 -1.67 -16.47 -16.53
C GLY A 43 -1.46 -17.24 -15.21
N LYS A 44 -0.63 -16.73 -14.30
CA LYS A 44 -0.40 -17.34 -12.98
C LYS A 44 -1.54 -17.03 -12.01
N ALA A 45 -2.15 -15.86 -12.15
CA ALA A 45 -3.36 -15.46 -11.46
C ALA A 45 -4.53 -15.33 -12.45
N LYS A 46 -5.77 -15.52 -11.98
CA LYS A 46 -6.96 -15.54 -12.86
C LYS A 46 -7.44 -14.15 -13.26
N PHE A 47 -7.50 -13.23 -12.30
CA PHE A 47 -8.00 -11.88 -12.51
C PHE A 47 -7.49 -10.95 -11.40
N GLY A 48 -7.28 -9.68 -11.72
CA GLY A 48 -6.93 -8.67 -10.73
C GLY A 48 -7.12 -7.27 -11.27
N ILE A 49 -7.66 -6.37 -10.43
CA ILE A 49 -7.68 -4.93 -10.69
C ILE A 49 -6.77 -4.27 -9.66
N PHE A 50 -5.90 -3.38 -10.14
CA PHE A 50 -4.85 -2.79 -9.32
C PHE A 50 -5.09 -1.29 -9.15
N GLY A 51 -4.82 -0.76 -7.96
CA GLY A 51 -5.05 0.64 -7.57
C GLY A 51 -3.93 1.61 -7.91
N ASP A 52 -3.05 1.29 -8.87
CA ASP A 52 -1.96 2.19 -9.25
C ASP A 52 -2.47 3.59 -9.65
N GLY A 53 -1.83 4.62 -9.09
CA GLY A 53 -2.20 6.03 -9.28
C GLY A 53 -3.15 6.59 -8.22
N LYS A 54 -3.57 5.78 -7.23
CA LYS A 54 -4.44 6.22 -6.11
C LYS A 54 -3.72 6.27 -4.75
N GLU A 55 -2.41 6.02 -4.72
CA GLU A 55 -1.67 5.75 -3.49
C GLU A 55 -1.74 6.94 -2.51
N VAL A 56 -1.42 8.15 -2.99
CA VAL A 56 -1.36 9.36 -2.17
C VAL A 56 -2.75 9.71 -1.59
N ALA A 57 -3.81 9.58 -2.39
CA ALA A 57 -5.17 9.86 -1.93
C ALA A 57 -5.62 8.89 -0.84
N GLN A 58 -5.26 7.61 -0.98
CA GLN A 58 -5.59 6.58 0.00
C GLN A 58 -4.78 6.69 1.29
N LEU A 59 -3.50 7.08 1.20
CA LEU A 59 -2.70 7.41 2.39
C LEU A 59 -3.27 8.62 3.14
N ALA A 60 -3.71 9.65 2.42
CA ALA A 60 -4.36 10.81 3.03
C ALA A 60 -5.66 10.40 3.75
N MET A 61 -6.47 9.54 3.14
CA MET A 61 -7.67 8.98 3.75
C MET A 61 -7.34 8.16 5.01
N ALA A 62 -6.34 7.28 4.96
CA ALA A 62 -5.94 6.44 6.09
C ALA A 62 -5.51 7.25 7.32
N LYS A 63 -4.88 8.42 7.14
CA LYS A 63 -4.47 9.29 8.26
C LYS A 63 -5.63 9.92 9.02
N VAL A 64 -6.78 10.08 8.38
CA VAL A 64 -7.96 10.70 8.99
C VAL A 64 -9.04 9.69 9.36
N PHE A 65 -8.88 8.43 8.95
CA PHE A 65 -9.80 7.33 9.27
C PHE A 65 -9.63 6.90 10.73
N ARG A 66 -10.74 6.81 11.46
CA ARG A 66 -10.78 6.58 12.91
C ARG A 66 -11.69 5.40 13.25
N LYS A 67 -11.52 4.87 14.46
CA LYS A 67 -12.42 3.85 15.01
C LYS A 67 -13.86 4.37 14.99
N GLY A 68 -14.75 3.62 14.35
CA GLY A 68 -16.16 3.97 14.17
C GLY A 68 -16.48 4.55 12.80
N ASP A 69 -15.49 4.94 12.01
CA ASP A 69 -15.69 5.25 10.60
C ASP A 69 -15.96 3.95 9.81
N TRP A 70 -16.86 4.04 8.85
CA TRP A 70 -17.23 2.91 7.99
C TRP A 70 -16.70 3.15 6.59
N ARG A 71 -16.10 2.12 5.97
CA ARG A 71 -15.64 2.16 4.59
C ARG A 71 -16.43 1.16 3.75
N ALA A 72 -17.14 1.66 2.74
CA ALA A 72 -17.61 0.84 1.63
C ALA A 72 -16.51 0.82 0.56
N GLY A 73 -15.63 -0.20 0.61
CA GLY A 73 -14.51 -0.34 -0.31
C GLY A 73 -14.89 -0.78 -1.72
N TYR A 74 -13.94 -0.69 -2.65
CA TYR A 74 -14.04 -1.20 -4.02
C TYR A 74 -12.67 -1.69 -4.51
N TYR A 75 -12.59 -2.44 -5.61
CA TYR A 75 -11.42 -3.22 -6.04
C TYR A 75 -10.08 -2.48 -6.32
N ARG A 76 -9.95 -1.16 -6.04
CA ARG A 76 -8.72 -0.36 -6.26
C ARG A 76 -8.19 0.30 -4.99
N ASP A 77 -8.50 -0.23 -3.82
CA ASP A 77 -8.29 0.44 -2.54
C ASP A 77 -7.31 -0.27 -1.60
N GLN A 78 -6.39 -1.02 -2.21
CA GLN A 78 -5.37 -1.81 -1.51
C GLN A 78 -4.34 -0.95 -0.77
N THR A 79 -3.99 0.26 -1.26
CA THR A 79 -3.07 1.14 -0.52
C THR A 79 -3.65 1.54 0.82
N PHE A 80 -4.96 1.82 0.86
CA PHE A 80 -5.65 2.12 2.10
C PHE A 80 -5.63 0.90 3.03
N ALA A 81 -5.97 -0.29 2.52
CA ALA A 81 -5.96 -1.52 3.31
C ALA A 81 -4.57 -1.81 3.90
N PHE A 82 -3.50 -1.60 3.12
CA PHE A 82 -2.13 -1.69 3.61
C PHE A 82 -1.83 -0.64 4.70
N ALA A 83 -2.29 0.61 4.50
CA ALA A 83 -2.03 1.72 5.41
C ALA A 83 -2.70 1.56 6.78
N ILE A 84 -3.90 0.98 6.83
CA ILE A 84 -4.61 0.74 8.10
C ILE A 84 -4.26 -0.62 8.73
N GLY A 85 -3.43 -1.43 8.08
CA GLY A 85 -3.02 -2.76 8.55
C GLY A 85 -4.11 -3.83 8.44
N ASP A 86 -5.13 -3.61 7.61
CA ASP A 86 -6.22 -4.57 7.35
C ASP A 86 -5.76 -5.72 6.44
N MET A 87 -4.79 -5.45 5.57
CA MET A 87 -4.22 -6.43 4.66
C MET A 87 -2.71 -6.23 4.55
N THR A 88 -1.97 -7.34 4.44
CA THR A 88 -0.55 -7.33 4.10
C THR A 88 -0.32 -7.59 2.61
N VAL A 89 0.85 -7.24 2.09
CA VAL A 89 1.22 -7.56 0.69
C VAL A 89 1.20 -9.07 0.44
N GLN A 90 1.57 -9.88 1.43
CA GLN A 90 1.53 -11.34 1.30
C GLN A 90 0.10 -11.85 1.16
N GLN A 91 -0.83 -11.39 2.01
CA GLN A 91 -2.25 -11.75 1.91
C GLN A 91 -2.87 -11.26 0.60
N TYR A 92 -2.47 -10.06 0.13
CA TYR A 92 -2.90 -9.55 -1.16
C TYR A 92 -2.54 -10.48 -2.33
N PHE A 93 -1.33 -11.02 -2.34
CA PHE A 93 -0.93 -12.00 -3.36
C PHE A 93 -1.53 -13.38 -3.13
N ALA A 94 -1.72 -13.80 -1.87
CA ALA A 94 -2.41 -15.06 -1.56
C ALA A 94 -3.84 -15.05 -2.13
N GLN A 95 -4.58 -13.95 -1.94
CA GLN A 95 -5.89 -13.73 -2.54
C GLN A 95 -5.81 -13.75 -4.08
N LEU A 96 -4.83 -13.06 -4.67
CA LEU A 96 -4.66 -13.01 -6.12
C LEU A 96 -4.45 -14.41 -6.74
N TYR A 97 -3.83 -15.33 -5.99
CA TYR A 97 -3.59 -16.71 -6.42
C TYR A 97 -4.66 -17.71 -5.95
N ALA A 98 -5.71 -17.26 -5.26
CA ALA A 98 -6.73 -18.13 -4.64
C ALA A 98 -6.10 -19.19 -3.71
N HIS A 99 -5.24 -18.75 -2.81
CA HIS A 99 -4.57 -19.62 -1.85
C HIS A 99 -5.60 -20.25 -0.89
N THR A 100 -5.51 -21.56 -0.64
CA THR A 100 -6.58 -22.31 0.07
C THR A 100 -6.52 -22.22 1.60
N ASP A 101 -5.39 -21.78 2.16
CA ASP A 101 -5.25 -21.56 3.61
C ASP A 101 -5.88 -20.23 4.04
N VAL A 102 -6.90 -20.30 4.89
CA VAL A 102 -7.63 -19.16 5.46
C VAL A 102 -6.76 -18.20 6.27
N ASN A 103 -5.62 -18.64 6.77
CA ASN A 103 -4.68 -17.75 7.47
C ASN A 103 -3.87 -16.91 6.47
N ALA A 104 -3.61 -17.46 5.29
CA ALA A 104 -2.90 -16.79 4.21
C ALA A 104 -3.84 -15.90 3.38
N ASP A 105 -5.08 -16.34 3.16
CA ASP A 105 -6.15 -15.60 2.49
C ASP A 105 -7.38 -15.49 3.42
N PRO A 106 -7.39 -14.52 4.35
CA PRO A 106 -8.48 -14.34 5.31
C PRO A 106 -9.70 -13.60 4.74
N ALA A 107 -9.64 -13.14 3.49
CA ALA A 107 -10.64 -12.28 2.85
C ALA A 107 -11.79 -13.05 2.19
#